data_AF-A0A3D0NUY8-F1
#
_entry.id   AF-A0A3D0NUY8-F1
#
_cell.length_a   1.000
_cell.length_b   1.000
_cell.length_c   1.000
_cell.angle_alpha   90.00
_cell.angle_beta   90.00
_cell.angle_gamma   90.00
#
_symmetry.space_group_name_H-M   'P 1'
#
loop_
_entity.id
_entity.type
_entity.pdbx_description
1 polymer ?
#
loop_
_entity_poly.entity_id
_entity_poly.type
_entity_poly.pdbx_seq_one_letter_code
_entity_poly.pdbx_strand_id
1 'polypeptide(L)'
;MTKQEKQERRLQKKEERQLQKQHKKEVERRNAERELALQNNPDVICLLKKKKKGLLRIVFSRFGLSAILLLLQAGLIFVMFGTDFENPDIITVLLAFFSLFMFIHLFRSEMSSSAKLTWLFMMGLFPIPMSIMLWYTERDAGHITVRDRMRGLIRQTHHKLPQDEEVLKAPEIVKSNTDSLCRYLNQSGCFPLYHNTQVTYFPLGEDKFAAM
;
A
#
# COMPACT_ATOMS: atom_id res chain seq x y z
N MET A 1 51.77 14.56 15.40
CA MET A 1 51.29 13.63 14.35
C MET A 1 52.18 13.82 13.12
N THR A 2 53.15 12.94 12.94
CA THR A 2 54.21 13.03 11.92
C THR A 2 53.66 12.64 10.54
N LYS A 3 54.24 13.19 9.46
CA LYS A 3 53.77 12.94 8.06
C LYS A 3 53.66 11.43 7.73
N GLN A 4 54.50 10.60 8.34
CA GLN A 4 54.51 9.14 8.19
C GLN A 4 53.24 8.46 8.75
N GLU A 5 52.80 8.80 9.96
CA GLU A 5 51.59 8.21 10.57
C GLU A 5 50.30 8.52 9.78
N LYS A 6 50.28 9.66 9.07
CA LYS A 6 49.14 10.04 8.22
C LYS A 6 49.14 9.25 6.91
N GLN A 7 50.32 8.85 6.42
CA GLN A 7 50.48 8.04 5.22
C GLN A 7 50.11 6.58 5.50
N GLU A 8 50.51 6.03 6.64
CA GLU A 8 50.15 4.68 7.08
C GLU A 8 48.64 4.51 7.31
N ARG A 9 48.00 5.46 8.00
CA ARG A 9 46.53 5.44 8.16
C ARG A 9 45.77 5.53 6.83
N ARG A 10 46.32 6.22 5.83
CA ARG A 10 45.74 6.27 4.48
C ARG A 10 45.92 4.94 3.74
N LEU A 11 47.02 4.24 3.98
CA LEU A 11 47.28 2.93 3.42
C LEU A 11 46.33 1.88 4.01
N GLN A 12 46.24 1.81 5.34
CA GLN A 12 45.32 0.92 6.06
C GLN A 12 43.86 1.12 5.63
N LYS A 13 43.41 2.38 5.55
CA LYS A 13 42.04 2.67 5.10
C LYS A 13 41.78 2.28 3.64
N LYS A 14 42.82 2.24 2.79
CA LYS A 14 42.70 1.74 1.41
C LYS A 14 42.60 0.21 1.40
N GLU A 15 43.39 -0.47 2.22
CA GLU A 15 43.35 -1.93 2.37
C GLU A 15 42.01 -2.41 2.94
N GLU A 16 41.50 -1.77 3.99
CA GLU A 16 40.16 -2.09 4.54
C GLU A 16 39.06 -1.93 3.49
N ARG A 17 39.11 -0.87 2.69
CA ARG A 17 38.15 -0.66 1.58
C ARG A 17 38.29 -1.72 0.49
N GLN A 18 39.50 -2.21 0.24
CA GLN A 18 39.72 -3.31 -0.70
C GLN A 18 39.20 -4.63 -0.14
N LEU A 19 39.48 -4.91 1.13
CA LEU A 19 38.99 -6.09 1.84
C LEU A 19 37.46 -6.11 1.90
N GLN A 20 36.81 -4.98 2.22
CA GLN A 20 35.36 -4.85 2.20
C GLN A 20 34.77 -5.07 0.80
N LYS A 21 35.42 -4.56 -0.24
CA LYS A 21 34.99 -4.79 -1.63
C LYS A 21 35.14 -6.26 -2.03
N GLN A 22 36.21 -6.93 -1.62
CA GLN A 22 36.42 -8.35 -1.86
C GLN A 22 35.38 -9.19 -1.12
N HIS A 23 35.20 -8.94 0.18
CA HIS A 23 34.19 -9.63 1.00
C HIS A 23 32.77 -9.44 0.44
N LYS A 24 32.40 -8.23 0.03
CA LYS A 24 31.09 -7.97 -0.59
C LYS A 24 30.91 -8.80 -1.88
N LYS A 25 31.92 -8.83 -2.75
CA LYS A 25 31.88 -9.64 -3.99
C LYS A 25 31.76 -11.14 -3.69
N GLU A 26 32.47 -11.62 -2.67
CA GLU A 26 32.42 -13.01 -2.25
C GLU A 26 31.04 -13.40 -1.70
N VAL A 27 30.44 -12.54 -0.87
CA VAL A 27 29.08 -12.73 -0.36
C VAL A 27 28.06 -12.75 -1.50
N GLU A 28 28.19 -11.84 -2.48
CA GLU A 28 27.33 -11.81 -3.67
C GLU A 28 27.46 -13.11 -4.48
N ARG A 29 28.68 -13.63 -4.67
CA ARG A 29 28.93 -14.91 -5.34
C ARG A 29 28.32 -16.09 -4.59
N ARG A 30 28.54 -16.19 -3.26
CA ARG A 30 27.97 -17.25 -2.42
C ARG A 30 26.44 -17.23 -2.43
N ASN A 31 25.83 -16.04 -2.44
CA ASN A 31 24.39 -15.91 -2.52
C ASN A 31 23.86 -16.35 -3.89
N ALA A 32 24.55 -16.01 -4.99
CA ALA A 32 24.18 -16.48 -6.33
C ALA A 32 24.29 -18.01 -6.48
N GLU A 33 25.34 -18.62 -5.92
CA GLU A 33 25.51 -20.08 -5.88
C GLU A 33 24.40 -20.76 -5.05
N ARG A 34 24.01 -20.16 -3.91
CA ARG A 34 22.86 -20.62 -3.11
C ARG A 34 21.54 -20.48 -3.86
N GLU A 35 21.32 -19.37 -4.56
CA GLU A 35 20.11 -19.17 -5.37
C GLU A 35 20.01 -20.22 -6.50
N LEU A 36 21.12 -20.56 -7.15
CA LEU A 36 21.18 -21.64 -8.15
C LEU A 36 20.89 -23.02 -7.54
N ALA A 37 21.46 -23.31 -6.37
CA ALA A 37 21.21 -24.57 -5.67
C ALA A 37 19.75 -24.70 -5.21
N LEU A 38 19.14 -23.61 -4.75
CA LEU A 38 17.74 -23.55 -4.34
C LEU A 38 16.79 -23.66 -5.54
N GLN A 39 17.14 -23.10 -6.69
CA GLN A 39 16.31 -23.19 -7.90
C GLN A 39 16.24 -24.61 -8.47
N ASN A 40 17.29 -25.41 -8.30
CA ASN A 40 17.36 -26.78 -8.82
C ASN A 40 16.75 -27.83 -7.88
N ASN A 41 16.24 -27.44 -6.70
CA ASN A 41 15.64 -28.37 -5.74
C ASN A 41 14.10 -28.29 -5.79
N PRO A 42 13.39 -29.36 -6.19
CA PRO A 42 11.92 -29.35 -6.32
C PRO A 42 11.17 -29.34 -4.98
N ASP A 43 11.80 -29.69 -3.86
CA ASP A 43 11.15 -29.83 -2.54
C ASP A 43 11.15 -28.53 -1.71
N VAL A 44 11.80 -27.47 -2.21
CA VAL A 44 11.94 -26.20 -1.48
C VAL A 44 10.99 -25.15 -2.05
N ILE A 45 9.93 -24.84 -1.30
CA ILE A 45 9.00 -23.75 -1.63
C ILE A 45 9.71 -22.40 -1.39
N CYS A 46 10.41 -21.89 -2.41
CA CYS A 46 10.94 -20.53 -2.42
C CYS A 46 9.80 -19.51 -2.47
N LEU A 47 9.39 -18.98 -1.31
CA LEU A 47 8.21 -18.11 -1.18
C LEU A 47 8.32 -16.72 -1.85
N LEU A 48 9.44 -16.33 -2.45
CA LEU A 48 9.45 -15.16 -3.32
C LEU A 48 10.60 -15.19 -4.32
N LYS A 49 10.27 -15.63 -5.54
CA LYS A 49 11.08 -15.37 -6.74
C LYS A 49 11.32 -13.86 -6.84
N LYS A 50 12.57 -13.43 -6.70
CA LYS A 50 12.98 -12.03 -6.89
C LYS A 50 12.79 -11.68 -8.38
N LYS A 51 11.56 -11.32 -8.76
CA LYS A 51 11.24 -10.84 -10.10
C LYS A 51 12.16 -9.65 -10.40
N LYS A 52 12.93 -9.71 -11.49
CA LYS A 52 13.78 -8.61 -11.94
C LYS A 52 12.86 -7.40 -12.26
N LYS A 53 12.73 -6.50 -11.28
CA LYS A 53 11.88 -5.31 -11.30
C LYS A 53 12.68 -4.14 -11.89
N GLY A 54 12.84 -4.11 -13.21
CA GLY A 54 13.65 -3.08 -13.88
C GLY A 54 12.82 -1.95 -14.50
N LEU A 55 12.02 -2.27 -15.51
CA LEU A 55 11.40 -1.26 -16.37
C LEU A 55 9.87 -1.29 -16.36
N LEU A 56 9.29 -2.48 -16.40
CA LEU A 56 7.83 -2.65 -16.34
C LEU A 56 7.25 -2.13 -15.02
N ARG A 57 8.00 -2.19 -13.91
CA ARG A 57 7.55 -1.60 -12.64
C ARG A 57 7.51 -0.08 -12.70
N ILE A 58 8.33 0.59 -13.50
CA ILE A 58 8.33 2.05 -13.61
C ILE A 58 7.11 2.49 -14.43
N VAL A 59 6.84 1.83 -15.57
CA VAL A 59 5.64 2.08 -16.36
C VAL A 59 4.36 1.67 -15.59
N PHE A 60 4.41 0.59 -14.80
CA PHE A 60 3.36 0.22 -13.84
C PHE A 60 3.53 0.90 -12.45
N SER A 61 4.42 1.90 -12.32
CA SER A 61 4.61 2.61 -11.05
C SER A 61 3.65 3.76 -10.97
N ARG A 62 3.25 4.09 -9.75
CA ARG A 62 2.44 5.25 -9.35
C ARG A 62 2.89 6.57 -9.99
N PHE A 63 4.19 6.70 -10.25
CA PHE A 63 4.79 7.92 -10.81
C PHE A 63 5.05 7.83 -12.31
N GLY A 64 5.39 6.64 -12.85
CA GLY A 64 5.76 6.51 -14.26
C GLY A 64 4.56 6.54 -15.19
N LEU A 65 3.41 5.97 -14.80
CA LEU A 65 2.17 6.12 -15.57
C LEU A 65 1.76 7.60 -15.63
N SER A 66 1.79 8.29 -14.49
CA SER A 66 1.48 9.73 -14.41
C SER A 66 2.44 10.58 -15.23
N ALA A 67 3.74 10.27 -15.22
CA ALA A 67 4.75 10.98 -16.01
C ALA A 67 4.58 10.76 -17.53
N ILE A 68 4.27 9.54 -17.96
CA ILE A 68 4.00 9.24 -19.38
C ILE A 68 2.77 10.01 -19.86
N LEU A 69 1.70 10.05 -19.06
CA LEU A 69 0.51 10.80 -19.41
C LEU A 69 0.71 12.32 -19.36
N LEU A 70 1.58 12.81 -18.47
CA LEU A 70 1.97 14.22 -18.47
C LEU A 70 2.72 14.59 -19.75
N LEU A 71 3.62 13.74 -20.22
CA LEU A 71 4.31 13.92 -21.51
C LEU A 71 3.32 13.87 -22.68
N LEU A 72 2.36 12.95 -22.64
CA LEU A 72 1.29 12.89 -23.63
C LEU A 72 0.46 14.19 -23.63
N GLN A 73 0.07 14.69 -22.46
CA GLN A 73 -0.66 15.94 -22.30
C GLN A 73 0.15 17.13 -22.85
N ALA A 74 1.45 17.20 -22.54
CA ALA A 74 2.33 18.24 -23.06
C ALA A 74 2.45 18.16 -24.60
N GLY A 75 2.52 16.95 -25.16
CA GLY A 75 2.50 16.73 -26.60
C GLY A 75 1.20 17.20 -27.27
N LEU A 76 0.04 16.90 -26.67
CA LEU A 76 -1.26 17.37 -27.17
C LEU A 76 -1.37 18.89 -27.15
N ILE A 77 -0.88 19.52 -26.08
CA ILE A 77 -0.81 20.99 -25.98
C ILE A 77 0.13 21.55 -27.06
N PHE A 78 1.28 20.91 -27.30
CA PHE A 78 2.22 21.34 -28.33
C PHE A 78 1.63 21.28 -29.74
N VAL A 79 0.89 20.20 -30.05
CA VAL A 79 0.15 20.08 -31.32
C VAL A 79 -0.91 21.17 -31.45
N MET A 80 -1.64 21.48 -30.36
CA MET A 80 -2.62 22.56 -30.35
C MET A 80 -2.03 23.94 -30.66
N PHE A 81 -0.79 24.22 -30.23
CA PHE A 81 -0.10 25.47 -30.58
C PHE A 81 0.39 25.52 -32.03
N GLY A 82 0.50 24.37 -32.70
CA GLY A 82 0.99 24.26 -34.08
C GLY A 82 -0.11 24.22 -35.16
N THR A 83 -1.38 24.08 -34.77
CA THR A 83 -2.51 24.00 -35.72
C THR A 83 -3.28 25.32 -35.75
N ASP A 84 -3.63 25.78 -36.96
CA ASP A 84 -4.43 27.00 -37.15
C ASP A 84 -5.83 26.86 -36.53
N PHE A 85 -6.26 27.90 -35.82
CA PHE A 85 -7.51 27.98 -35.04
C PHE A 85 -8.81 27.87 -35.88
N GLU A 86 -8.72 27.70 -37.20
CA GLU A 86 -9.88 27.74 -38.10
C GLU A 86 -10.82 26.55 -37.94
N ASN A 87 -10.35 25.42 -37.40
CA ASN A 87 -11.19 24.31 -36.97
C ASN A 87 -10.73 23.81 -35.59
N PRO A 88 -11.63 23.69 -34.59
CA PRO A 88 -11.26 23.01 -33.36
C PRO A 88 -10.95 21.55 -33.70
N ASP A 89 -9.68 21.19 -33.64
CA ASP A 89 -9.24 19.81 -33.81
C ASP A 89 -10.09 18.90 -32.92
N ILE A 90 -10.47 17.73 -33.44
CA ILE A 90 -11.22 16.68 -32.72
C ILE A 90 -10.56 16.38 -31.36
N ILE A 91 -9.24 16.54 -31.29
CA ILE A 91 -8.41 16.41 -30.10
C ILE A 91 -8.82 17.41 -29.01
N THR A 92 -9.03 18.68 -29.35
CA THR A 92 -9.42 19.75 -28.42
C THR A 92 -10.82 19.50 -27.84
N VAL A 93 -11.76 19.10 -28.70
CA VAL A 93 -13.13 18.76 -28.28
C VAL A 93 -13.12 17.55 -27.34
N LEU A 94 -12.34 16.51 -27.67
CA LEU A 94 -12.19 15.33 -26.83
C LEU A 94 -11.56 15.66 -25.46
N LEU A 95 -10.53 16.53 -25.43
CA LEU A 95 -9.86 16.96 -24.21
C LEU A 95 -10.81 17.74 -23.29
N ALA A 96 -11.60 18.65 -23.86
CA ALA A 96 -12.59 19.44 -23.14
C ALA A 96 -13.71 18.55 -22.57
N PHE A 97 -14.21 17.60 -23.36
CA PHE A 97 -15.21 16.64 -22.91
C PHE A 97 -14.68 15.75 -21.78
N PHE A 98 -13.43 15.25 -21.90
CA PHE A 98 -12.78 14.46 -20.86
C PHE A 98 -12.60 15.25 -19.56
N SER A 99 -12.15 16.51 -19.66
CA SER A 99 -12.02 17.40 -18.52
C SER A 99 -13.37 17.60 -17.80
N LEU A 100 -14.43 17.92 -18.56
CA LEU A 100 -15.77 18.11 -18.01
C LEU A 100 -16.33 16.84 -17.34
N PHE A 101 -16.15 15.68 -17.98
CA PHE A 101 -16.55 14.40 -17.39
C PHE A 101 -15.81 14.12 -16.08
N MET A 102 -14.51 14.43 -16.00
CA MET A 102 -13.72 14.26 -14.78
C MET A 102 -14.14 15.21 -13.66
N PHE A 103 -14.54 16.45 -13.98
CA PHE A 103 -15.15 17.34 -12.99
C PHE A 103 -16.42 16.72 -12.39
N ILE A 104 -17.31 16.16 -13.21
CA ILE A 104 -18.53 15.48 -12.73
C ILE A 104 -18.18 14.29 -11.84
N HIS A 105 -17.16 13.53 -12.20
CA HIS A 105 -16.67 12.41 -11.37
C HIS A 105 -16.13 12.89 -10.01
N LEU A 106 -15.35 13.98 -9.98
CA LEU A 106 -14.85 14.58 -8.74
C LEU A 106 -15.99 15.03 -7.81
N PHE A 107 -17.05 15.62 -8.37
CA PHE A 107 -18.22 16.00 -7.57
C PHE A 107 -18.94 14.80 -6.95
N ARG A 108 -18.98 13.67 -7.66
CA ARG A 108 -19.56 12.42 -7.18
C ARG A 108 -18.73 11.81 -6.04
N SER A 109 -17.44 12.10 -5.93
CA SER A 109 -16.61 11.44 -4.94
C SER A 109 -16.93 11.89 -3.52
N GLU A 110 -16.95 10.93 -2.58
CA GLU A 110 -17.18 11.15 -1.15
C GLU A 110 -15.92 11.71 -0.44
N MET A 111 -15.14 12.54 -1.14
CA MET A 111 -14.01 13.23 -0.52
C MET A 111 -14.49 14.38 0.38
N SER A 112 -13.68 14.72 1.39
CA SER A 112 -13.93 15.90 2.22
C SER A 112 -13.94 17.18 1.38
N SER A 113 -14.74 18.17 1.74
CA SER A 113 -14.93 19.41 0.96
C SER A 113 -13.61 20.15 0.70
N SER A 114 -12.68 20.12 1.66
CA SER A 114 -11.34 20.69 1.51
C SER A 114 -10.49 19.95 0.46
N ALA A 115 -10.53 18.62 0.45
CA ALA A 115 -9.85 17.82 -0.55
C ALA A 115 -10.42 18.06 -1.95
N LYS A 116 -11.76 18.14 -2.09
CA LYS A 116 -12.38 18.46 -3.39
C LYS A 116 -11.87 19.77 -3.96
N LEU A 117 -11.74 20.82 -3.14
CA LEU A 117 -11.23 22.12 -3.58
C LEU A 117 -9.78 22.04 -4.06
N THR A 118 -8.92 21.33 -3.32
CA THR A 118 -7.52 21.13 -3.75
C THR A 118 -7.43 20.38 -5.08
N TRP A 119 -8.21 19.32 -5.24
CA TRP A 119 -8.21 18.52 -6.47
C TRP A 119 -8.84 19.26 -7.65
N LEU A 120 -9.86 20.09 -7.41
CA LEU A 120 -10.46 20.97 -8.42
C LEU A 120 -9.42 21.93 -8.99
N PHE A 121 -8.66 22.61 -8.11
CA PHE A 121 -7.63 23.55 -8.51
C PHE A 121 -6.50 22.85 -9.31
N MET A 122 -6.09 21.68 -8.84
CA MET A 122 -5.07 20.88 -9.52
C MET A 122 -5.52 20.34 -10.89
N MET A 123 -6.78 19.88 -11.01
CA MET A 123 -7.34 19.46 -12.30
C MET A 123 -7.49 20.63 -13.28
N GLY A 124 -7.75 21.85 -12.79
CA GLY A 124 -7.76 23.05 -13.62
C GLY A 124 -6.41 23.33 -14.30
N LEU A 125 -5.30 23.02 -13.62
CA LEU A 125 -3.95 23.16 -14.18
C LEU A 125 -3.61 22.00 -15.14
N PHE A 126 -3.87 20.76 -14.73
CA PHE A 126 -3.52 19.58 -15.51
C PHE A 126 -4.61 18.49 -15.41
N PRO A 127 -5.65 18.53 -16.26
CA PRO A 127 -6.83 17.68 -16.08
C PRO A 127 -6.50 16.18 -16.20
N ILE A 128 -5.64 15.78 -17.15
CA ILE A 128 -5.32 14.37 -17.40
C ILE A 128 -4.48 13.72 -16.28
N PRO A 129 -3.27 14.21 -15.95
CA PRO A 129 -2.43 13.56 -14.94
C PRO A 129 -3.05 13.65 -13.53
N MET A 130 -3.75 14.74 -13.21
CA MET A 130 -4.40 14.90 -11.91
C MET A 130 -5.62 14.00 -11.74
N SER A 131 -6.38 13.73 -12.81
CA SER A 131 -7.50 12.76 -12.76
C SER A 131 -7.06 11.36 -12.39
N ILE A 132 -5.93 10.91 -12.95
CA ILE A 132 -5.40 9.58 -12.64
C ILE A 132 -4.77 9.53 -11.26
N MET A 133 -4.11 10.61 -10.83
CA MET A 133 -3.61 10.75 -9.47
C MET A 133 -4.74 10.72 -8.43
N LEU A 134 -5.87 11.38 -8.72
CA LEU A 134 -7.06 11.35 -7.89
C LEU A 134 -7.65 9.94 -7.83
N TRP A 135 -7.90 9.32 -8.99
CA TRP A 135 -8.40 7.95 -9.08
C TRP A 135 -7.48 6.95 -8.36
N TYR A 136 -6.17 7.19 -8.40
CA TYR A 136 -5.18 6.41 -7.68
C TYR A 136 -5.27 6.59 -6.16
N THR A 137 -5.49 7.82 -5.69
CA THR A 137 -5.67 8.17 -4.28
C THR A 137 -6.97 7.57 -3.75
N GLU A 138 -8.07 7.69 -4.49
CA GLU A 138 -9.36 7.07 -4.15
C GLU A 138 -9.29 5.54 -4.17
N ARG A 139 -8.47 4.95 -5.06
CA ARG A 139 -8.39 3.50 -5.17
C ARG A 139 -7.67 2.81 -4.02
N ASP A 140 -6.93 3.53 -3.17
CA ASP A 140 -6.27 3.06 -1.93
C ASP A 140 -6.09 1.53 -1.83
N ALA A 141 -5.42 0.95 -2.85
CA ALA A 141 -5.53 -0.48 -3.18
C ALA A 141 -4.97 -1.39 -2.10
N GLY A 142 -4.20 -0.83 -1.16
CA GLY A 142 -3.68 -1.51 0.02
C GLY A 142 -4.80 -1.95 0.97
N HIS A 143 -5.76 -1.08 1.26
CA HIS A 143 -6.83 -1.40 2.21
C HIS A 143 -7.88 -2.33 1.61
N ILE A 144 -8.21 -2.18 0.32
CA ILE A 144 -9.20 -3.04 -0.33
C ILE A 144 -8.73 -4.49 -0.35
N THR A 145 -7.46 -4.74 -0.72
CA THR A 145 -6.90 -6.10 -0.76
C THR A 145 -6.82 -6.72 0.64
N VAL A 146 -6.40 -5.96 1.65
CA VAL A 146 -6.33 -6.46 3.04
C VAL A 146 -7.73 -6.72 3.59
N ARG A 147 -8.69 -5.82 3.33
CA ARG A 147 -10.09 -5.94 3.74
C ARG A 147 -10.77 -7.13 3.07
N ASP A 148 -10.56 -7.33 1.77
CA ASP A 148 -11.17 -8.44 1.03
C ASP A 148 -10.56 -9.77 1.43
N ARG A 149 -9.24 -9.82 1.68
CA ARG A 149 -8.59 -10.98 2.28
C ARG A 149 -9.13 -11.28 3.68
N MET A 150 -9.24 -10.26 4.53
CA MET A 150 -9.77 -10.41 5.89
C MET A 150 -11.21 -10.93 5.87
N ARG A 151 -12.09 -10.37 5.01
CA ARG A 151 -13.44 -10.89 4.81
C ARG A 151 -13.44 -12.32 4.28
N GLY A 152 -12.54 -12.66 3.37
CA GLY A 152 -12.38 -14.02 2.86
C GLY A 152 -12.03 -15.01 3.97
N LEU A 153 -11.07 -14.65 4.82
CA LEU A 153 -10.72 -15.45 6.00
C LEU A 153 -11.89 -15.56 6.97
N ILE A 154 -12.51 -14.45 7.37
CA ILE A 154 -13.68 -14.42 8.27
C ILE A 154 -14.79 -15.33 7.74
N ARG A 155 -15.11 -15.29 6.45
CA ARG A 155 -16.13 -16.16 5.84
C ARG A 155 -15.74 -17.64 5.89
N GLN A 156 -14.45 -17.96 5.77
CA GLN A 156 -13.94 -19.33 5.88
C GLN A 156 -13.87 -19.82 7.33
N THR A 157 -13.69 -18.96 8.34
CA THR A 157 -13.69 -19.37 9.75
C THR A 157 -15.03 -19.22 10.45
N HIS A 158 -15.99 -18.48 9.87
CA HIS A 158 -17.30 -18.23 10.47
C HIS A 158 -18.02 -19.51 10.91
N HIS A 159 -17.97 -20.56 10.09
CA HIS A 159 -18.61 -21.84 10.41
C HIS A 159 -17.87 -22.65 11.48
N LYS A 160 -16.63 -22.28 11.84
CA LYS A 160 -15.82 -22.97 12.85
C LYS A 160 -15.98 -22.38 14.25
N LEU A 161 -16.53 -21.17 14.37
CA LEU A 161 -16.78 -20.50 15.65
C LEU A 161 -18.29 -20.21 15.78
N PRO A 162 -19.13 -21.24 15.99
CA PRO A 162 -20.54 -21.03 16.24
C PRO A 162 -20.73 -20.25 17.54
N GLN A 163 -21.61 -19.25 17.52
CA GLN A 163 -22.04 -18.55 18.71
C GLN A 163 -23.04 -19.41 19.48
N ASP A 164 -22.84 -19.52 20.78
CA ASP A 164 -23.82 -20.09 21.70
C ASP A 164 -24.95 -19.06 21.97
N GLU A 165 -26.19 -19.42 21.67
CA GLU A 165 -27.38 -18.58 21.91
C GLU A 165 -27.64 -18.34 23.40
N GLU A 166 -27.23 -19.26 24.28
CA GLU A 166 -27.45 -19.12 25.73
C GLU A 166 -26.64 -17.95 26.29
N VAL A 167 -25.42 -17.74 25.78
CA VAL A 167 -24.57 -16.61 26.16
C VAL A 167 -25.16 -15.28 25.72
N LEU A 168 -25.77 -15.21 24.53
CA LEU A 168 -26.42 -13.99 24.02
C LEU A 168 -27.67 -13.60 24.80
N LYS A 169 -28.37 -14.58 25.40
CA LYS A 169 -29.57 -14.38 26.23
C LYS A 169 -29.23 -14.24 27.71
N ALA A 170 -27.94 -14.23 28.08
CA ALA A 170 -27.52 -14.11 29.46
C ALA A 170 -28.04 -12.80 30.07
N PRO A 171 -28.65 -12.85 31.28
CA PRO A 171 -29.25 -11.68 31.90
C PRO A 171 -28.23 -10.58 32.22
N GLU A 172 -26.95 -10.92 32.36
CA GLU A 172 -25.84 -9.98 32.55
C GLU A 172 -25.67 -9.03 31.35
N ILE A 173 -25.75 -9.56 30.12
CA ILE A 173 -25.61 -8.78 28.88
C ILE A 173 -26.85 -7.94 28.59
N VAL A 174 -28.03 -8.52 28.84
CA VAL A 174 -29.31 -7.82 28.61
C VAL A 174 -29.48 -6.66 29.60
N LYS A 175 -29.02 -6.80 30.85
CA LYS A 175 -29.10 -5.74 31.86
C LYS A 175 -28.03 -4.65 31.69
N SER A 176 -26.89 -4.95 31.07
CA SER A 176 -25.81 -3.96 30.89
C SER A 176 -26.01 -3.01 29.71
N ASN A 177 -27.14 -3.11 28.98
CA ASN A 177 -27.44 -2.28 27.79
C ASN A 177 -26.38 -2.40 26.67
N THR A 178 -25.57 -3.47 26.68
CA THR A 178 -24.56 -3.77 25.65
C THR A 178 -25.02 -4.88 24.70
N ASP A 179 -26.25 -5.37 24.85
CA ASP A 179 -26.85 -6.44 24.05
C ASP A 179 -26.80 -6.15 22.54
N SER A 180 -27.12 -4.92 22.15
CA SER A 180 -27.10 -4.45 20.77
C SER A 180 -25.68 -4.46 20.18
N LEU A 181 -24.69 -4.04 20.96
CA LEU A 181 -23.27 -4.07 20.58
C LEU A 181 -22.75 -5.49 20.46
N CYS A 182 -23.05 -6.35 21.44
CA CYS A 182 -22.68 -7.77 21.42
C CYS A 182 -23.25 -8.48 20.19
N ARG A 183 -24.53 -8.23 19.87
CA ARG A 183 -25.19 -8.78 18.67
C ARG A 183 -24.57 -8.25 17.39
N TYR A 184 -24.25 -6.96 17.33
CA TYR A 184 -23.59 -6.34 16.18
C TYR A 184 -22.19 -6.91 15.96
N LEU A 185 -21.38 -7.09 17.01
CA LEU A 185 -20.03 -7.65 16.91
C LEU A 185 -20.06 -9.10 16.43
N ASN A 186 -21.01 -9.90 16.93
CA ASN A 186 -21.21 -11.27 16.49
C ASN A 186 -21.69 -11.38 15.03
N GLN A 187 -22.51 -10.43 14.54
CA GLN A 187 -22.98 -10.43 13.15
C GLN A 187 -21.97 -9.84 12.15
N SER A 188 -21.18 -8.86 12.58
CA SER A 188 -20.21 -8.16 11.72
C SER A 188 -18.89 -8.90 11.55
N GLY A 189 -18.60 -9.89 12.41
CA GLY A 189 -17.35 -10.65 12.36
C GLY A 189 -17.43 -12.02 13.02
N CYS A 190 -16.31 -12.74 13.01
CA CYS A 190 -16.19 -14.06 13.64
C CYS A 190 -15.77 -13.89 15.11
N PHE A 191 -16.61 -13.21 15.91
CA PHE A 191 -16.32 -12.85 17.30
C PHE A 191 -17.37 -13.44 18.25
N PRO A 192 -17.26 -14.73 18.62
CA PRO A 192 -18.20 -15.32 19.55
C PRO A 192 -17.98 -14.78 20.98
N LEU A 193 -19.08 -14.57 21.68
CA LEU A 193 -19.11 -14.25 23.10
C LEU A 193 -18.97 -15.52 23.93
N TYR A 194 -18.12 -15.45 24.95
CA TYR A 194 -17.91 -16.50 25.93
C TYR A 194 -18.43 -16.05 27.29
N HIS A 195 -18.96 -17.00 28.05
CA HIS A 195 -19.35 -16.80 29.45
C HIS A 195 -18.24 -17.33 30.37
N ASN A 196 -18.28 -17.01 31.66
CA ASN A 196 -17.31 -17.47 32.68
C ASN A 196 -15.85 -17.08 32.42
N THR A 197 -15.60 -15.97 31.73
CA THR A 197 -14.25 -15.44 31.58
C THR A 197 -13.85 -14.67 32.84
N GLN A 198 -12.88 -15.20 33.59
CA GLN A 198 -12.26 -14.43 34.68
C GLN A 198 -11.31 -13.39 34.07
N VAL A 199 -11.58 -12.12 34.34
CA VAL A 199 -10.76 -11.00 33.86
C VAL A 199 -10.21 -10.25 35.07
N THR A 200 -8.89 -10.24 35.20
CA THR A 200 -8.18 -9.41 36.18
C THR A 200 -7.63 -8.19 35.48
N TYR A 201 -8.07 -7.01 35.90
CA TYR A 201 -7.56 -5.74 35.40
C TYR A 201 -6.34 -5.32 36.20
N PHE A 202 -5.21 -5.15 35.52
CA PHE A 202 -3.98 -4.65 36.11
C PHE A 202 -3.83 -3.16 35.78
N PRO A 203 -3.46 -2.31 36.75
CA PRO A 203 -3.25 -0.88 36.52
C PRO A 203 -2.01 -0.61 35.65
N LEU A 204 -1.00 -1.49 35.74
CA LEU A 204 0.23 -1.43 34.96
C LEU A 204 0.43 -2.71 34.15
N GLY A 205 1.01 -2.56 32.96
CA GLY A 205 1.31 -3.70 32.09
C GLY A 205 2.35 -4.65 32.71
N GLU A 206 3.29 -4.13 33.49
CA GLU A 206 4.32 -4.91 34.18
C GLU A 206 3.71 -5.88 35.19
N ASP A 207 2.67 -5.47 35.92
CA ASP A 207 1.98 -6.31 36.91
C ASP A 207 1.32 -7.53 36.26
N LYS A 208 0.82 -7.39 35.02
CA LYS A 208 0.26 -8.52 34.26
C LYS A 208 1.35 -9.54 33.89
N PHE A 209 2.57 -9.10 33.58
CA PHE A 209 3.66 -10.01 33.26
C PHE A 209 4.15 -10.76 34.51
N ALA A 210 4.13 -10.12 35.67
CA ALA A 210 4.48 -10.78 36.93
C ALA A 210 3.43 -11.81 37.39
N ALA A 211 2.18 -11.67 36.94
CA ALA A 211 1.08 -12.58 37.27
C ALA A 211 0.89 -13.76 36.30
N MET A 212 1.70 -13.87 35.24
CA MET A 212 1.73 -14.98 34.27
C MET A 212 2.78 -16.02 34.64
#